data_AF-A0A4Z1G6H5-F1
#
_entry.id   AF-A0A4Z1G6H5-F1
#
_cell.length_a   1.000
_cell.length_b   1.000
_cell.length_c   1.000
_cell.angle_alpha   90.00
_cell.angle_beta   90.00
_cell.angle_gamma   90.00
#
_symmetry.space_group_name_H-M   'P 1'
#
loop_
_entity.id
_entity.type
_entity.pdbx_description
1 polymer ?
#
loop_
_entity_poly.entity_id
_entity_poly.type
_entity_poly.pdbx_seq_one_letter_code
_entity_poly.pdbx_strand_id
1 'polypeptide(L)'
;MIRPWLSSSRYDDFVYAHLGMFNTSHGVAASLPWHRWYIQQYEDALRNECGYDGTLAYWDWTLDAGNATKSPLWSNESGFGGNGSSVEHCLEDGPLALMRPKYPEPHCLRRNFQFDIQAAHFTTPVIEDLISSAKTYHEFRRGLESGPHKWIHLGIGGEMPTPGSTNDPIFFLHHAQIDRLWWKWQHRKPNGRLRDYDAMEEDLKNNSKSESSDSGASGVSLNDPLKLYGIGEDIKVEDVMSTETPLLCYKYPTA
;
A
#
# COMPACT_ATOMS: atom_id res chain seq x y z
N MET A 1 7.70 -16.91 7.61
CA MET A 1 8.09 -18.06 8.47
C MET A 1 6.96 -18.30 9.46
N ILE A 2 6.16 -19.35 9.27
CA ILE A 2 5.04 -19.68 10.16
C ILE A 2 5.63 -20.02 11.54
N ARG A 3 5.36 -19.18 12.56
CA ARG A 3 5.82 -19.45 13.95
C ARG A 3 4.93 -20.55 14.54
N PRO A 4 5.43 -21.77 14.81
CA PRO A 4 4.60 -22.93 15.14
C PRO A 4 3.75 -22.83 16.42
N TRP A 5 3.98 -21.80 17.23
CA TRP A 5 3.32 -21.57 18.53
C TRP A 5 2.23 -20.50 18.46
N LEU A 6 2.14 -19.77 17.35
CA LEU A 6 1.04 -18.84 17.06
C LEU A 6 0.08 -19.56 16.13
N SER A 7 -1.19 -19.67 16.51
CA SER A 7 -2.26 -20.13 15.61
C SER A 7 -2.58 -19.02 14.59
N SER A 8 -1.65 -18.73 13.68
CA SER A 8 -1.73 -17.67 12.66
C SER A 8 -1.64 -18.26 11.24
N SER A 9 -2.24 -17.56 10.28
CA SER A 9 -2.22 -17.90 8.86
C SER A 9 -1.04 -17.23 8.15
N ARG A 10 -0.78 -17.63 6.89
CA ARG A 10 0.19 -16.93 6.04
C ARG A 10 -0.18 -15.45 5.84
N TYR A 11 -1.48 -15.14 5.76
CA TYR A 11 -1.97 -13.77 5.66
C TYR A 11 -1.62 -12.93 6.90
N ASP A 12 -1.71 -13.54 8.09
CA ASP A 12 -1.34 -12.87 9.34
C ASP A 12 0.16 -12.51 9.39
N ASP A 13 1.04 -13.23 8.69
CA ASP A 13 2.46 -12.85 8.58
C ASP A 13 2.63 -11.49 7.87
N PHE A 14 1.80 -11.20 6.85
CA PHE A 14 1.81 -9.91 6.16
C PHE A 14 1.38 -8.78 7.11
N VAL A 15 0.25 -8.97 7.80
CA VAL A 15 -0.22 -8.02 8.83
C VAL A 15 0.88 -7.76 9.87
N TYR A 16 1.51 -8.82 10.37
CA TYR A 16 2.57 -8.69 11.36
C TYR A 16 3.79 -7.93 10.83
N ALA A 17 4.20 -8.19 9.59
CA ALA A 17 5.30 -7.46 8.95
C ALA A 17 4.98 -5.98 8.78
N HIS A 18 3.77 -5.63 8.33
CA HIS A 18 3.34 -4.24 8.21
C HIS A 18 3.32 -3.52 9.56
N LEU A 19 2.78 -4.17 10.61
CA LEU A 19 2.81 -3.64 11.98
C LEU A 19 4.25 -3.40 12.47
N GLY A 20 5.14 -4.37 12.25
CA GLY A 20 6.54 -4.30 12.66
C GLY A 20 7.34 -3.24 11.89
N MET A 21 6.95 -2.94 10.66
CA MET A 21 7.66 -2.02 9.76
C MET A 21 6.98 -0.66 9.61
N PHE A 22 5.86 -0.40 10.29
CA PHE A 22 5.06 0.80 10.13
C PHE A 22 5.89 2.10 10.16
N ASN A 23 6.73 2.28 11.18
CA ASN A 23 7.53 3.51 11.36
C ASN A 23 8.65 3.70 10.33
N THR A 24 9.10 2.63 9.67
CA THR A 24 10.16 2.69 8.64
C THR A 24 9.62 2.49 7.23
N SER A 25 8.29 2.47 7.08
CA SER A 25 7.59 2.33 5.79
C SER A 25 6.57 3.45 5.55
N HIS A 26 6.32 4.32 6.52
CA HIS A 26 5.35 5.43 6.41
C HIS A 26 5.98 6.75 6.84
N GLY A 27 5.69 7.84 6.13
CA GLY A 27 6.26 9.15 6.43
C GLY A 27 7.78 9.22 6.23
N VAL A 28 8.36 8.28 5.47
CA VAL A 28 9.79 8.16 5.19
C VAL A 28 10.03 7.95 3.70
N ALA A 29 11.25 8.19 3.22
CA ALA A 29 11.59 7.99 1.81
C ALA A 29 11.33 6.56 1.32
N ALA A 30 11.54 5.55 2.16
CA ALA A 30 11.33 4.15 1.78
C ALA A 30 9.86 3.76 1.52
N SER A 31 8.89 4.64 1.78
CA SER A 31 7.47 4.30 1.76
C SER A 31 6.97 3.68 0.45
N LEU A 32 7.16 4.35 -0.69
CA LEU A 32 6.72 3.80 -1.98
C LEU A 32 7.48 2.53 -2.40
N PRO A 33 8.83 2.49 -2.38
CA PRO A 33 9.55 1.27 -2.75
C PRO A 33 9.28 0.10 -1.80
N TRP A 34 9.13 0.35 -0.49
CA TRP A 34 8.77 -0.69 0.48
C TRP A 34 7.39 -1.27 0.17
N HIS A 35 6.38 -0.43 -0.07
CA HIS A 35 5.03 -0.90 -0.40
C HIS A 35 4.96 -1.63 -1.74
N ARG A 36 5.73 -1.20 -2.76
CA ARG A 36 5.85 -1.94 -4.03
C ARG A 36 6.37 -3.36 -3.79
N TRP A 37 7.45 -3.50 -3.02
CA TRP A 37 8.01 -4.82 -2.72
C TRP A 37 7.06 -5.65 -1.85
N TYR A 38 6.40 -5.02 -0.87
CA TYR A 38 5.44 -5.65 0.01
C TYR A 38 4.24 -6.25 -0.75
N ILE A 39 3.64 -5.51 -1.67
CA ILE A 39 2.52 -6.04 -2.48
C ILE A 39 2.98 -7.09 -3.50
N GLN A 40 4.22 -7.00 -4.00
CA GLN A 40 4.80 -8.07 -4.83
C GLN A 40 4.90 -9.38 -4.05
N GLN A 41 5.35 -9.35 -2.79
CA GLN A 41 5.40 -10.56 -1.97
C GLN A 41 4.02 -11.15 -1.74
N TYR A 42 2.98 -10.32 -1.65
CA TYR A 42 1.61 -10.79 -1.54
C TYR A 42 1.14 -11.46 -2.84
N GLU A 43 1.41 -10.86 -4.00
CA GLU A 43 1.13 -11.50 -5.29
C GLU A 43 1.87 -12.84 -5.45
N ASP A 44 3.17 -12.88 -5.09
CA ASP A 44 3.98 -14.09 -5.14
C ASP A 44 3.42 -15.18 -4.22
N ALA A 45 2.97 -14.84 -3.02
CA ALA A 45 2.32 -15.77 -2.12
C ALA A 45 1.00 -16.29 -2.71
N LEU A 46 0.17 -15.43 -3.30
CA LEU A 46 -1.07 -15.85 -3.99
C LEU A 46 -0.77 -16.84 -5.12
N ARG A 47 0.25 -16.54 -5.95
CA ARG A 47 0.60 -17.39 -7.11
C ARG A 47 1.23 -18.71 -6.69
N ASN A 48 2.24 -18.64 -5.82
CA ASN A 48 3.10 -19.78 -5.49
C ASN A 48 2.54 -20.68 -4.38
N GLU A 49 1.73 -20.13 -3.47
CA GLU A 49 1.18 -20.87 -2.32
C GLU A 49 -0.31 -21.19 -2.49
N CYS A 50 -1.08 -20.36 -3.20
CA CYS A 50 -2.53 -20.50 -3.34
C CYS A 50 -3.01 -20.89 -4.75
N GLY A 51 -2.10 -20.98 -5.74
CA GLY A 51 -2.45 -21.37 -7.11
C GLY A 51 -3.18 -20.29 -7.92
N TYR A 52 -3.03 -19.01 -7.54
CA TYR A 52 -3.58 -17.89 -8.31
C TYR A 52 -2.82 -17.71 -9.63
N ASP A 53 -3.53 -17.69 -10.76
CA ASP A 53 -2.94 -17.50 -12.10
C ASP A 53 -3.01 -16.06 -12.61
N GLY A 54 -3.89 -15.24 -12.01
CA GLY A 54 -4.04 -13.81 -12.31
C GLY A 54 -2.94 -12.92 -11.71
N THR A 55 -3.04 -11.62 -11.96
CA THR A 55 -2.15 -10.58 -11.42
C THR A 55 -2.82 -9.80 -10.30
N LEU A 56 -2.04 -9.14 -9.43
CA LEU A 56 -2.63 -8.27 -8.41
C LEU A 56 -3.42 -7.13 -9.07
N ALA A 57 -4.72 -7.06 -8.77
CA ALA A 57 -5.57 -5.99 -9.26
C ALA A 57 -5.31 -4.68 -8.49
N TYR A 58 -5.57 -3.54 -9.14
CA TYR A 58 -5.58 -2.23 -8.48
C TYR A 58 -6.99 -1.67 -8.44
N TRP A 59 -7.28 -0.85 -7.43
CA TRP A 59 -8.55 -0.11 -7.33
C TRP A 59 -8.36 1.33 -7.78
N ASP A 60 -8.89 1.70 -8.95
CA ASP A 60 -8.88 3.09 -9.40
C ASP A 60 -9.97 3.94 -8.72
N TRP A 61 -9.66 4.48 -7.54
CA TRP A 61 -10.62 5.26 -6.74
C TRP A 61 -11.23 6.45 -7.47
N THR A 62 -10.54 6.99 -8.48
CA THR A 62 -11.02 8.18 -9.19
C THR A 62 -12.30 7.90 -9.97
N LEU A 63 -12.53 6.64 -10.37
CA LEU A 63 -13.77 6.21 -11.03
C LEU A 63 -14.95 6.20 -10.06
N ASP A 64 -14.66 5.98 -8.78
CA ASP A 64 -15.64 5.82 -7.72
C ASP A 64 -15.80 7.09 -6.87
N ALA A 65 -15.00 8.14 -7.10
CA ALA A 65 -15.01 9.36 -6.29
C ALA A 65 -16.39 10.05 -6.21
N GLY A 66 -17.24 9.90 -7.22
CA GLY A 66 -18.61 10.42 -7.18
C GLY A 66 -19.56 9.63 -6.27
N ASN A 67 -19.29 8.33 -6.04
CA ASN A 67 -20.09 7.48 -5.17
C ASN A 67 -19.31 6.22 -4.75
N ALA A 68 -18.35 6.38 -3.83
CA ALA A 68 -17.40 5.30 -3.55
C ALA A 68 -18.04 4.06 -2.95
N THR A 69 -19.14 4.21 -2.21
CA THR A 69 -19.91 3.09 -1.64
C THR A 69 -20.64 2.23 -2.69
N LYS A 70 -20.69 2.67 -3.95
CA LYS A 70 -21.28 1.91 -5.07
C LYS A 70 -20.26 1.22 -5.96
N SER A 71 -18.96 1.28 -5.61
CA SER A 71 -17.93 0.51 -6.30
C SER A 71 -18.32 -0.97 -6.36
N PRO A 72 -18.10 -1.67 -7.49
CA PRO A 72 -18.32 -3.12 -7.58
C PRO A 72 -17.43 -3.91 -6.62
N LEU A 73 -16.36 -3.31 -6.11
CA LEU A 73 -15.51 -3.91 -5.08
C LEU A 73 -16.25 -4.21 -3.77
N TRP A 74 -17.38 -3.56 -3.51
CA TRP A 74 -18.18 -3.80 -2.31
C TRP A 74 -19.27 -4.85 -2.51
N SER A 75 -19.32 -5.51 -3.68
CA SER A 75 -20.23 -6.61 -3.95
C SER A 75 -20.00 -7.77 -2.98
N ASN A 76 -21.10 -8.35 -2.48
CA ASN A 76 -21.08 -9.55 -1.64
C ASN A 76 -20.90 -10.84 -2.46
N GLU A 77 -20.93 -10.79 -3.79
CA GLU A 77 -20.78 -11.95 -4.65
C GLU A 77 -19.37 -12.05 -5.25
N SER A 78 -18.89 -10.93 -5.80
CA SER A 78 -17.64 -10.87 -6.59
C SER A 78 -16.63 -9.86 -6.05
N GLY A 79 -16.98 -9.14 -4.98
CA GLY A 79 -16.13 -8.13 -4.35
C GLY A 79 -15.57 -8.58 -3.00
N PHE A 80 -15.23 -7.60 -2.19
CA PHE A 80 -14.63 -7.73 -0.87
C PHE A 80 -15.65 -7.58 0.26
N GLY A 81 -16.95 -7.51 -0.06
CA GLY A 81 -18.03 -7.20 0.88
C GLY A 81 -18.17 -5.70 1.18
N GLY A 82 -19.29 -5.31 1.78
CA GLY A 82 -19.65 -3.90 1.99
C GLY A 82 -19.09 -3.26 3.26
N ASN A 83 -19.91 -2.38 3.86
CA ASN A 83 -19.63 -1.73 5.13
C ASN A 83 -19.84 -2.69 6.31
N GLY A 84 -19.27 -2.37 7.46
CA GLY A 84 -19.51 -3.09 8.70
C GLY A 84 -20.83 -2.75 9.36
N SER A 85 -21.20 -3.55 10.36
CA SER A 85 -22.38 -3.32 11.21
C SER A 85 -22.29 -1.99 11.96
N SER A 86 -23.43 -1.44 12.35
CA SER A 86 -23.50 -0.10 12.95
C SER A 86 -22.85 0.01 14.34
N VAL A 87 -22.68 -1.11 15.06
CA VAL A 87 -22.20 -1.13 16.44
C VAL A 87 -20.75 -1.60 16.51
N GLU A 88 -20.50 -2.83 16.05
CA GLU A 88 -19.17 -3.46 16.15
C GLU A 88 -18.30 -3.18 14.92
N HIS A 89 -18.89 -2.57 13.88
CA HIS A 89 -18.26 -2.36 12.58
C HIS A 89 -17.81 -3.65 11.90
N CYS A 90 -18.29 -4.81 12.35
CA CYS A 90 -17.95 -6.10 11.75
C CYS A 90 -18.56 -6.21 10.35
N LEU A 91 -17.79 -6.74 9.40
CA LEU A 91 -18.33 -7.22 8.14
C LEU A 91 -19.13 -8.50 8.40
N GLU A 92 -20.44 -8.46 8.14
CA GLU A 92 -21.37 -9.55 8.46
C GLU A 92 -21.70 -10.45 7.27
N ASP A 93 -21.43 -10.00 6.05
CA ASP A 93 -21.73 -10.70 4.80
C ASP A 93 -20.63 -10.55 3.73
N GLY A 94 -20.80 -11.27 2.62
CA GLY A 94 -19.83 -11.32 1.53
C GLY A 94 -18.63 -12.24 1.81
N PRO A 95 -17.65 -12.28 0.88
CA PRO A 95 -16.61 -13.32 0.88
C PRO A 95 -15.66 -13.28 2.08
N LEU A 96 -15.59 -12.14 2.77
CA LEU A 96 -14.67 -11.90 3.88
C LEU A 96 -15.34 -11.88 5.26
N ALA A 97 -16.65 -12.11 5.37
CA ALA A 97 -17.40 -12.07 6.65
C ALA A 97 -16.85 -13.03 7.71
N LEU A 98 -16.28 -14.16 7.29
CA LEU A 98 -15.71 -15.18 8.18
C LEU A 98 -14.24 -14.92 8.52
N MET A 99 -13.62 -13.90 7.93
CA MET A 99 -12.24 -13.54 8.23
C MET A 99 -12.12 -13.10 9.69
N ARG A 100 -11.08 -13.60 10.37
CA ARG A 100 -10.80 -13.28 11.78
C ARG A 100 -9.35 -12.82 11.91
N PRO A 101 -9.07 -11.52 11.67
CA PRO A 101 -7.73 -11.00 11.81
C PRO A 101 -7.18 -11.24 13.22
N LYS A 102 -5.87 -11.55 13.33
CA LYS A 102 -5.24 -11.92 14.61
C LYS A 102 -4.66 -10.77 15.40
N TYR A 103 -4.43 -9.62 14.77
CA TYR A 103 -3.72 -8.48 15.37
C TYR A 103 -4.61 -7.24 15.43
N PRO A 104 -4.54 -6.43 16.50
CA PRO A 104 -3.71 -6.64 17.71
C PRO A 104 -4.20 -7.79 18.61
N GLU A 105 -5.44 -8.21 18.42
CA GLU A 105 -6.07 -9.36 19.05
C GLU A 105 -7.08 -9.98 18.08
N PRO A 106 -7.54 -11.23 18.28
CA PRO A 106 -8.54 -11.83 17.41
C PRO A 106 -9.89 -11.08 17.40
N HIS A 107 -10.36 -10.66 16.23
CA HIS A 107 -11.63 -9.95 16.06
C HIS A 107 -12.28 -10.28 14.70
N CYS A 108 -13.48 -9.74 14.43
CA CYS A 108 -14.08 -9.75 13.10
C CYS A 108 -13.36 -8.74 12.18
N LEU A 109 -13.36 -8.93 10.87
CA LEU A 109 -12.90 -7.87 9.96
C LEU A 109 -13.82 -6.64 10.11
N ARG A 110 -13.28 -5.44 10.34
CA ARG A 110 -14.07 -4.23 10.53
C ARG A 110 -13.96 -3.19 9.42
N ARG A 111 -15.09 -2.58 9.07
CA ARG A 111 -15.20 -1.42 8.16
C ARG A 111 -16.22 -0.42 8.70
N ASN A 112 -15.97 0.86 8.45
CA ASN A 112 -16.88 1.93 8.83
C ASN A 112 -16.78 3.05 7.80
N PHE A 113 -17.46 2.88 6.67
CA PHE A 113 -17.35 3.77 5.51
C PHE A 113 -17.61 5.24 5.88
N GLN A 114 -16.65 6.08 5.57
CA GLN A 114 -16.66 7.54 5.71
C GLN A 114 -16.46 8.23 4.35
N PHE A 115 -16.75 7.56 3.23
CA PHE A 115 -16.45 8.09 1.91
C PHE A 115 -17.15 9.42 1.59
N ASP A 116 -18.35 9.66 2.13
CA ASP A 116 -19.11 10.90 1.89
C ASP A 116 -18.33 12.16 2.29
N ILE A 117 -17.46 12.07 3.28
CA ILE A 117 -16.61 13.19 3.73
C ILE A 117 -15.22 13.17 3.06
N GLN A 118 -14.75 12.03 2.55
CA GLN A 118 -13.39 11.88 2.00
C GLN A 118 -13.30 11.96 0.48
N ALA A 119 -14.41 11.73 -0.22
CA ALA A 119 -14.49 11.61 -1.68
C ALA A 119 -13.82 12.73 -2.48
N ALA A 120 -13.88 13.96 -1.99
CA ALA A 120 -13.30 15.12 -2.65
C ALA A 120 -11.77 15.04 -2.81
N HIS A 121 -11.09 14.20 -2.03
CA HIS A 121 -9.62 14.15 -1.96
C HIS A 121 -8.96 13.11 -2.88
N PHE A 122 -9.74 12.36 -3.66
CA PHE A 122 -9.22 11.35 -4.59
C PHE A 122 -9.94 11.39 -5.96
N THR A 123 -10.37 12.58 -6.36
CA THR A 123 -10.95 12.82 -7.69
C THR A 123 -9.86 12.84 -8.77
N THR A 124 -10.24 12.62 -10.04
CA THR A 124 -9.31 12.68 -11.17
C THR A 124 -8.49 13.97 -11.20
N PRO A 125 -9.06 15.19 -11.04
CA PRO A 125 -8.28 16.42 -11.03
C PRO A 125 -7.23 16.49 -9.90
N VAL A 126 -7.56 15.95 -8.72
CA VAL A 126 -6.61 15.90 -7.59
C VAL A 126 -5.42 15.00 -7.91
N ILE A 127 -5.68 13.83 -8.50
CA ILE A 127 -4.62 12.89 -8.89
C ILE A 127 -3.78 13.43 -10.05
N GLU A 128 -4.40 14.04 -11.04
CA GLU A 128 -3.70 14.66 -12.17
C GLU A 128 -2.79 15.81 -11.72
N ASP A 129 -3.30 16.68 -10.85
CA ASP A 129 -2.53 17.78 -10.25
C ASP A 129 -1.32 17.22 -9.49
N LEU A 130 -1.54 16.28 -8.55
CA LEU A 130 -0.47 15.64 -7.76
C LEU A 130 0.66 15.09 -8.64
N ILE A 131 0.32 14.29 -9.66
CA ILE A 131 1.33 13.68 -10.53
C ILE A 131 2.02 14.79 -11.38
N SER A 132 1.38 15.93 -11.65
CA SER A 132 1.87 16.94 -12.63
C SER A 132 2.70 18.04 -11.98
N SER A 133 2.34 18.40 -10.75
CA SER A 133 2.94 19.49 -10.00
C SER A 133 4.18 19.05 -9.23
N ALA A 134 4.24 17.79 -8.79
CA ALA A 134 5.35 17.25 -8.01
C ALA A 134 6.65 17.16 -8.84
N LYS A 135 7.66 17.92 -8.44
CA LYS A 135 8.96 18.03 -9.12
C LYS A 135 9.97 17.03 -8.61
N THR A 136 9.94 16.72 -7.31
CA THR A 136 10.85 15.77 -6.66
C THR A 136 10.10 14.53 -6.18
N TYR A 137 10.85 13.47 -5.83
CA TYR A 137 10.28 12.26 -5.26
C TYR A 137 9.63 12.55 -3.91
N HIS A 138 10.29 13.33 -3.05
CA HIS A 138 9.77 13.76 -1.75
C HIS A 138 8.42 14.48 -1.90
N GLU A 139 8.31 15.47 -2.79
CA GLU A 139 7.06 16.20 -3.04
C GLU A 139 5.94 15.25 -3.48
N PHE A 140 6.23 14.33 -4.42
CA PHE A 140 5.26 13.37 -4.91
C PHE A 140 4.81 12.39 -3.82
N ARG A 141 5.78 11.73 -3.17
CA ARG A 141 5.55 10.74 -2.10
C ARG A 141 4.74 11.35 -0.96
N ARG A 142 5.15 12.53 -0.46
CA ARG A 142 4.45 13.20 0.64
C ARG A 142 3.04 13.62 0.24
N GLY A 143 2.86 14.17 -0.96
CA GLY A 143 1.55 14.57 -1.49
C GLY A 143 0.62 13.37 -1.68
N LEU A 144 1.15 12.24 -2.13
CA LEU A 144 0.42 10.98 -2.28
C LEU A 144 0.00 10.43 -0.91
N GLU A 145 0.95 10.27 0.01
CA GLU A 145 0.72 9.73 1.36
C GLU A 145 -0.25 10.57 2.20
N SER A 146 -0.04 11.89 2.23
CA SER A 146 -0.87 12.83 3.03
C SER A 146 -2.18 13.18 2.34
N GLY A 147 -2.29 12.91 1.04
CA GLY A 147 -3.47 13.10 0.23
C GLY A 147 -4.23 11.79 0.03
N PRO A 148 -4.45 11.36 -1.22
CA PRO A 148 -5.41 10.30 -1.55
C PRO A 148 -5.14 8.97 -0.85
N HIS A 149 -3.90 8.60 -0.55
CA HIS A 149 -3.58 7.42 0.28
C HIS A 149 -4.29 7.48 1.63
N LYS A 150 -4.00 8.51 2.43
CA LYS A 150 -4.61 8.72 3.74
C LYS A 150 -6.14 8.78 3.65
N TRP A 151 -6.68 9.47 2.66
CA TRP A 151 -8.12 9.69 2.56
C TRP A 151 -8.90 8.44 2.14
N ILE A 152 -8.29 7.51 1.39
CA ILE A 152 -8.91 6.20 1.13
C ILE A 152 -8.86 5.31 2.39
N HIS A 153 -7.74 5.28 3.12
CA HIS A 153 -7.67 4.58 4.39
C HIS A 153 -8.75 5.06 5.37
N LEU A 154 -8.92 6.38 5.51
CA LEU A 154 -9.98 6.98 6.32
C LEU A 154 -11.38 6.76 5.74
N GLY A 155 -11.52 6.76 4.42
CA GLY A 155 -12.78 6.54 3.72
C GLY A 155 -13.36 5.14 3.92
N ILE A 156 -12.52 4.11 4.02
CA ILE A 156 -12.96 2.74 4.36
C ILE A 156 -13.26 2.60 5.85
N GLY A 157 -12.47 3.26 6.70
CA GLY A 157 -12.60 3.14 8.16
C GLY A 157 -12.27 1.73 8.67
N GLY A 158 -12.66 1.43 9.92
CA GLY A 158 -12.42 0.12 10.53
C GLY A 158 -10.92 -0.20 10.66
N GLU A 159 -10.45 -1.27 10.02
CA GLU A 159 -9.03 -1.66 10.00
C GLU A 159 -8.14 -0.64 9.29
N MET A 160 -8.61 -0.11 8.16
CA MET A 160 -7.81 0.66 7.21
C MET A 160 -7.13 1.92 7.77
N PRO A 161 -7.70 2.72 8.69
CA PRO A 161 -7.01 3.88 9.25
C PRO A 161 -6.00 3.54 10.36
N THR A 162 -5.74 2.26 10.64
CA THR A 162 -4.84 1.81 11.71
C THR A 162 -3.53 1.23 11.16
N PRO A 163 -2.49 1.05 11.99
CA PRO A 163 -1.29 0.28 11.59
C PRO A 163 -1.60 -1.16 11.17
N GLY A 164 -2.75 -1.71 11.58
CA GLY A 164 -3.26 -3.00 11.17
C GLY A 164 -4.07 -2.96 9.87
N SER A 165 -3.93 -1.92 9.03
CA SER A 165 -4.70 -1.74 7.78
C SER A 165 -4.68 -2.95 6.86
N THR A 166 -3.57 -3.70 6.82
CA THR A 166 -3.46 -4.96 6.07
C THR A 166 -4.39 -6.06 6.59
N ASN A 167 -5.03 -5.92 7.76
CA ASN A 167 -6.10 -6.84 8.18
C ASN A 167 -7.23 -6.90 7.14
N ASP A 168 -7.48 -5.80 6.41
CA ASP A 168 -8.44 -5.76 5.31
C ASP A 168 -7.76 -6.06 3.96
N PRO A 169 -8.12 -7.15 3.25
CA PRO A 169 -7.56 -7.48 1.95
C PRO A 169 -7.69 -6.41 0.87
N ILE A 170 -8.62 -5.44 1.03
CA ILE A 170 -8.71 -4.29 0.13
C ILE A 170 -7.43 -3.43 0.14
N PHE A 171 -6.61 -3.53 1.19
CA PHE A 171 -5.29 -2.89 1.30
C PHE A 171 -4.43 -3.15 0.06
N PHE A 172 -4.40 -4.37 -0.44
CA PHE A 172 -3.50 -4.72 -1.55
C PHE A 172 -3.94 -4.08 -2.86
N LEU A 173 -5.25 -4.00 -3.12
CA LEU A 173 -5.79 -3.27 -4.28
C LEU A 173 -5.57 -1.76 -4.13
N HIS A 174 -5.65 -1.26 -2.89
CA HIS A 174 -5.35 0.13 -2.59
C HIS A 174 -3.87 0.44 -2.93
N HIS A 175 -2.94 -0.32 -2.37
CA HIS A 175 -1.51 -0.08 -2.59
C HIS A 175 -1.03 -0.40 -4.01
N ALA A 176 -1.70 -1.29 -4.75
CA ALA A 176 -1.45 -1.46 -6.18
C ALA A 176 -1.82 -0.19 -6.99
N GLN A 177 -2.87 0.54 -6.61
CA GLN A 177 -3.17 1.83 -7.22
C GLN A 177 -2.15 2.90 -6.77
N ILE A 178 -1.71 2.93 -5.51
CA ILE A 178 -0.61 3.81 -5.07
C ILE A 178 0.63 3.57 -5.93
N ASP A 179 1.00 2.31 -6.12
CA ASP A 179 2.13 1.91 -6.96
C ASP A 179 1.94 2.32 -8.43
N ARG A 180 0.73 2.15 -8.97
CA ARG A 180 0.37 2.65 -10.31
C ARG A 180 0.55 4.15 -10.44
N LEU A 181 0.13 4.94 -9.46
CA LEU A 181 0.29 6.40 -9.51
C LEU A 181 1.78 6.79 -9.46
N TRP A 182 2.59 6.09 -8.66
CA TRP A 182 4.04 6.27 -8.65
C TRP A 182 4.67 5.90 -10.00
N TRP A 183 4.29 4.75 -10.57
CA TRP A 183 4.71 4.34 -11.90
C TRP A 183 4.37 5.39 -12.97
N LYS A 184 3.15 5.97 -12.94
CA LYS A 184 2.74 7.06 -13.86
C LYS A 184 3.60 8.31 -13.68
N TRP A 185 3.89 8.70 -12.44
CA TRP A 185 4.78 9.83 -12.15
C TRP A 185 6.20 9.59 -12.67
N GLN A 186 6.72 8.37 -12.49
CA GLN A 186 8.05 7.98 -12.98
C GLN A 186 8.18 8.08 -14.50
N HIS A 187 7.11 7.79 -15.25
CA HIS A 187 7.12 7.77 -16.71
C HIS A 187 6.83 9.14 -17.37
N ARG A 188 6.69 10.22 -16.60
CA ARG A 188 6.43 11.58 -17.14
C ARG A 188 7.62 12.24 -17.84
N LYS A 189 8.84 11.70 -17.72
CA LYS A 189 10.06 12.30 -18.29
C LYS A 189 10.67 11.37 -19.35
N PRO A 190 11.32 11.91 -20.40
CA PRO A 190 11.91 11.10 -21.49
C PRO A 190 12.92 10.03 -21.05
N ASN A 191 13.57 10.20 -19.89
CA ASN A 191 14.50 9.22 -19.31
C ASN A 191 13.95 8.57 -18.02
N GLY A 192 12.66 8.77 -17.75
CA GLY A 192 12.00 8.38 -16.51
C GLY A 192 12.52 9.13 -15.27
N ARG A 193 11.86 8.88 -14.14
CA ARG A 193 12.29 9.26 -12.77
C ARG A 193 12.65 8.02 -11.95
N LEU A 194 13.19 7.00 -12.62
CA LEU A 194 13.46 5.68 -12.04
C LEU A 194 14.61 5.68 -11.03
N ARG A 195 15.28 6.81 -10.83
CA ARG A 195 16.32 6.98 -9.82
C ARG A 195 16.07 8.20 -8.92
N ASP A 196 14.92 8.87 -9.07
CA ASP A 196 14.54 9.98 -8.19
C ASP A 196 14.19 9.38 -6.82
N TYR A 197 15.04 9.65 -5.83
CA TYR A 197 14.89 9.18 -4.46
C TYR A 197 15.55 10.19 -3.51
N ASP A 198 14.73 11.01 -2.86
CA ASP A 198 15.16 12.03 -1.92
C ASP A 198 14.27 12.07 -0.68
N ALA A 199 14.78 12.70 0.37
CA ALA A 199 14.12 12.86 1.66
C ALA A 199 14.37 14.27 2.19
N MET A 200 13.47 14.75 3.05
CA MET A 200 13.68 15.97 3.83
C MET A 200 13.98 15.62 5.29
N GLU A 201 14.50 16.58 6.07
CA GLU A 201 14.89 16.37 7.48
C GLU A 201 13.78 15.74 8.34
N GLU A 202 12.52 16.09 8.05
CA GLU A 202 11.35 15.53 8.71
C GLU A 202 11.13 14.03 8.44
N ASP A 203 11.53 13.53 7.27
CA ASP A 203 11.43 12.11 6.89
C ASP A 203 12.53 11.27 7.57
N LEU A 204 13.61 11.91 8.04
CA LEU A 204 14.74 11.23 8.67
C LEU A 204 14.51 10.93 10.16
N LYS A 205 13.47 11.49 10.78
CA LYS A 205 13.22 11.39 12.23
C LYS A 205 12.89 9.96 12.70
N ASN A 206 12.31 9.15 11.81
CA ASN A 206 11.95 7.75 12.10
C ASN A 206 12.90 6.74 11.44
N ASN A 207 13.81 7.20 10.58
CA ASN A 207 14.91 6.38 10.12
C ASN A 207 15.96 6.33 11.23
N SER A 208 16.26 5.13 11.73
CA SER A 208 17.60 4.89 12.27
C SER A 208 18.57 5.39 11.20
N LYS A 209 19.40 6.39 11.52
CA LYS A 209 20.34 7.02 10.58
C LYS A 209 20.84 5.98 9.57
N SER A 210 20.63 6.24 8.27
CA SER A 210 21.20 5.40 7.21
C SER A 210 22.67 5.18 7.56
N GLU A 211 23.05 3.94 7.87
CA GLU A 211 24.45 3.56 8.10
C GLU A 211 25.23 3.54 6.78
N SER A 212 24.58 3.84 5.64
CA SER A 212 25.23 3.90 4.35
C SER A 212 26.10 5.14 4.25
N SER A 213 27.37 4.93 3.91
CA SER A 213 28.35 5.98 3.59
C SER A 213 28.04 6.75 2.30
N ASP A 214 26.94 6.41 1.62
CA ASP A 214 26.51 6.91 0.31
C ASP A 214 25.20 7.72 0.40
N SER A 215 24.77 8.09 1.61
CA SER A 215 23.49 8.77 1.89
C SER A 215 23.38 10.22 1.39
N GLY A 216 24.38 10.73 0.66
CA GLY A 216 24.34 12.01 -0.04
C GLY A 216 23.88 13.20 0.83
N ALA A 217 23.41 14.28 0.19
CA ALA A 217 22.85 15.44 0.89
C ALA A 217 21.42 15.21 1.43
N SER A 218 20.72 14.17 0.95
CA SER A 218 19.34 13.83 1.32
C SER A 218 19.24 12.93 2.56
N GLY A 219 20.34 12.34 3.02
CA GLY A 219 20.36 11.43 4.18
C GLY A 219 19.77 10.04 3.90
N VAL A 220 19.52 9.71 2.62
CA VAL A 220 19.00 8.42 2.15
C VAL A 220 19.75 7.98 0.89
N SER A 221 19.83 6.67 0.67
CA SER A 221 20.51 6.06 -0.47
C SER A 221 19.64 5.03 -1.17
N LEU A 222 19.81 4.90 -2.49
CA LEU A 222 19.25 3.79 -3.26
C LEU A 222 19.83 2.42 -2.82
N ASN A 223 20.97 2.42 -2.12
CA ASN A 223 21.55 1.23 -1.50
C ASN A 223 20.97 0.91 -0.11
N ASP A 224 20.08 1.75 0.44
CA ASP A 224 19.45 1.47 1.72
C ASP A 224 18.62 0.17 1.64
N PRO A 225 18.66 -0.67 2.70
CA PRO A 225 17.92 -1.93 2.72
C PRO A 225 16.42 -1.71 2.94
N LEU A 226 15.61 -2.42 2.16
CA LEU A 226 14.18 -2.60 2.35
C LEU A 226 13.94 -3.90 3.13
N LYS A 227 13.70 -3.75 4.43
CA LYS A 227 13.44 -4.90 5.31
C LYS A 227 11.98 -5.33 5.22
N LEU A 228 11.73 -6.62 5.04
CA LEU A 228 10.38 -7.19 4.94
C LEU A 228 9.96 -8.00 6.17
N TYR A 229 10.75 -8.00 7.24
CA TYR A 229 10.35 -8.64 8.50
C TYR A 229 9.95 -10.13 8.37
N GLY A 230 10.56 -10.84 7.41
CA GLY A 230 10.44 -12.28 7.22
C GLY A 230 9.29 -12.78 6.34
N ILE A 231 8.57 -11.88 5.64
CA ILE A 231 7.60 -12.29 4.61
C ILE A 231 8.22 -12.50 3.21
N GLY A 232 9.42 -11.98 2.98
CA GLY A 232 10.18 -12.07 1.73
C GLY A 232 11.66 -11.73 1.95
N GLU A 233 12.43 -11.64 0.86
CA GLU A 233 13.84 -11.26 0.91
C GLU A 233 14.02 -9.76 1.21
N ASP A 234 15.01 -9.43 2.05
CA ASP A 234 15.45 -8.06 2.26
C ASP A 234 16.31 -7.64 1.06
N ILE A 235 15.87 -6.62 0.34
CA ILE A 235 16.51 -6.13 -0.90
C ILE A 235 16.94 -4.68 -0.74
N LYS A 236 17.50 -4.05 -1.77
CA LYS A 236 17.78 -2.61 -1.75
C LYS A 236 16.64 -1.81 -2.36
N VAL A 237 16.61 -0.51 -2.05
CA VAL A 237 15.70 0.43 -2.72
C VAL A 237 15.88 0.38 -4.24
N GLU A 238 17.12 0.35 -4.74
CA GLU A 238 17.41 0.33 -6.19
C GLU A 238 16.74 -0.81 -6.95
N ASP A 239 16.52 -1.95 -6.30
CA ASP A 239 16.01 -3.17 -6.92
C ASP A 239 14.53 -3.08 -7.31
N VAL A 240 13.80 -2.11 -6.74
CA VAL A 240 12.36 -1.92 -6.94
C VAL A 240 11.99 -0.51 -7.42
N MET A 241 12.96 0.32 -7.76
CA MET A 241 12.65 1.65 -8.33
C MET A 241 11.98 1.55 -9.71
N SER A 242 12.19 0.46 -10.45
CA SER A 242 11.50 0.15 -11.71
C SER A 242 10.56 -1.04 -11.52
N THR A 243 9.46 -1.10 -12.27
CA THR A 243 8.59 -2.29 -12.34
C THR A 243 9.09 -3.33 -13.35
N GLU A 244 10.21 -3.02 -14.00
CA GLU A 244 10.93 -3.85 -14.97
C GLU A 244 12.39 -4.01 -14.50
N THR A 245 12.63 -4.99 -13.64
CA THR A 245 13.94 -5.41 -13.09
C THR A 245 14.03 -6.94 -13.11
N PRO A 246 15.16 -7.57 -12.72
CA PRO A 246 15.19 -9.02 -12.55
C PRO A 246 14.20 -9.55 -11.49
N LEU A 247 13.80 -8.71 -10.53
CA LEU A 247 12.84 -9.07 -9.48
C LEU A 247 11.39 -8.74 -9.84
N LEU A 248 11.16 -7.72 -10.69
CA LEU A 248 9.84 -7.22 -11.04
C LEU A 248 9.63 -7.21 -12.56
N CYS A 249 8.51 -7.72 -13.05
CA CYS A 249 8.23 -7.73 -14.50
C CYS A 249 6.75 -7.42 -14.80
N TYR A 250 6.34 -6.19 -14.54
CA TYR A 250 4.96 -5.75 -14.80
C TYR A 250 4.86 -4.30 -15.27
N LYS A 251 3.71 -3.97 -15.87
CA LYS A 251 3.31 -2.62 -16.27
C LYS A 251 1.87 -2.38 -15.90
N TYR A 252 1.53 -1.12 -15.67
CA TYR A 252 0.14 -0.70 -15.59
C TYR A 252 -0.39 -0.26 -16.97
N PRO A 253 -1.69 -0.45 -17.25
CA PRO A 253 -2.29 0.04 -18.47
C PRO A 253 -2.18 1.57 -18.60
N THR A 254 -1.71 2.04 -19.75
CA THR A 254 -1.81 3.43 -20.18
C THR A 254 -3.18 3.63 -20.81
N ALA A 255 -4.17 4.02 -20.00
CA ALA A 255 -5.45 4.47 -20.52
C ALA A 255 -5.31 5.82 -21.23
#